data_AF-A0AAQ4CRM9-F1
#
_entry.id   AF-A0AAQ4CRM9-F1
#
_cell.length_a   1.000
_cell.length_b   1.000
_cell.length_c   1.000
_cell.angle_alpha   90.00
_cell.angle_beta   90.00
_cell.angle_gamma   90.00
#
_symmetry.space_group_name_H-M   'P 1'
#
loop_
_entity.id
_entity.type
_entity.pdbx_description
1 polymer ?
#
loop_
_entity_poly.entity_id
_entity_poly.type
_entity_poly.pdbx_seq_one_letter_code
_entity_poly.pdbx_strand_id
1 'polypeptide(L)'
;MRDNPYDNNEITISEFLRSIAMRNDREPGRAELVEEAIMLNERVKREKLEKIYNNFTLAVALRGLGDLKRAEKYVEKLNEGLKKRNEEFHLSAYSLVMYHSIFNETDEVDRLINIINKRKGEDISIMLLSLSASMAYLYTKKEKYLDIALEGFHKAKNDLKVEIGINLMNLIDKPSVVFNIINEITAENQFLYYYIDKFISALGRVYANTKDNRILDMMRNRVFSNFILDFLLNMVWTLII
;
A
#
# COMPACT_ATOMS: atom_id res chain seq x y z
N MET A 1 -11.62 28.17 22.49
CA MET A 1 -11.83 27.21 23.58
C MET A 1 -10.57 26.36 23.64
N ARG A 2 -9.76 26.56 24.69
CA ARG A 2 -8.67 25.64 25.05
C ARG A 2 -9.29 24.40 25.72
N ASP A 3 -8.54 23.30 25.67
CA ASP A 3 -8.67 22.06 26.46
C ASP A 3 -9.42 20.88 25.81
N ASN A 4 -8.64 19.95 25.22
CA ASN A 4 -8.49 18.61 25.78
C ASN A 4 -7.17 17.96 25.30
N PRO A 5 -6.11 17.84 26.13
CA PRO A 5 -4.82 17.24 25.74
C PRO A 5 -4.86 15.71 25.65
N TYR A 6 -6.03 15.09 25.83
CA TYR A 6 -6.25 13.64 25.75
C TYR A 6 -7.05 13.18 24.51
N ASP A 7 -7.43 14.10 23.61
CA ASP A 7 -8.14 13.77 22.35
C ASP A 7 -7.21 13.59 21.14
N ASN A 8 -5.89 13.46 21.37
CA ASN A 8 -4.97 12.99 20.34
C ASN A 8 -5.13 11.47 20.16
N ASN A 9 -6.22 11.03 19.55
CA ASN A 9 -6.34 9.66 19.08
C ASN A 9 -5.20 9.39 18.09
N GLU A 10 -4.34 8.43 18.41
CA GLU A 10 -3.09 8.10 17.71
C GLU A 10 -3.30 7.82 16.21
N ILE A 11 -4.49 7.34 15.83
CA ILE A 11 -4.98 7.20 14.44
C ILE A 11 -4.85 8.51 13.64
N THR A 12 -5.07 9.66 14.28
CA THR A 12 -5.05 11.00 13.67
C THR A 12 -3.63 11.42 13.25
N ILE A 13 -2.58 10.92 13.93
CA ILE A 13 -1.18 11.29 13.64
C ILE A 13 -0.71 10.56 12.38
N SER A 14 -1.00 9.27 12.25
CA SER A 14 -0.63 8.47 11.08
C SER A 14 -1.33 8.95 9.79
N GLU A 15 -2.60 9.34 9.87
CA GLU A 15 -3.34 9.91 8.73
C GLU A 15 -2.82 11.29 8.33
N PHE A 16 -2.55 12.16 9.32
CA PHE A 16 -1.91 13.46 9.10
C PHE A 16 -0.53 13.31 8.43
N LEU A 17 0.30 12.39 8.92
CA LEU A 17 1.61 12.08 8.33
C LEU A 17 1.49 11.63 6.88
N ARG A 18 0.58 10.69 6.58
CA ARG A 18 0.35 10.22 5.19
C ARG A 18 -0.04 11.36 4.27
N SER A 19 -0.92 12.26 4.75
CA SER A 19 -1.39 13.40 3.97
C SER A 19 -0.25 14.37 3.59
N ILE A 20 0.79 14.48 4.42
CA ILE A 20 1.98 15.32 4.16
C ILE A 20 2.95 14.64 3.19
N ALA A 21 3.18 13.32 3.32
CA ALA A 21 4.16 12.61 2.50
C ALA A 21 3.69 12.31 1.08
N MET A 22 2.39 12.08 0.88
CA MET A 22 1.82 11.73 -0.43
C MET A 22 1.56 12.96 -1.32
N ARG A 23 1.66 14.17 -0.76
CA ARG A 23 1.58 15.40 -1.56
C ARG A 23 2.91 15.66 -2.27
N ASN A 24 2.86 15.86 -3.58
CA ASN A 24 4.02 16.19 -4.42
C ASN A 24 4.18 17.70 -4.63
N ASP A 25 3.34 18.52 -4.02
CA ASP A 25 3.40 19.96 -4.13
C ASP A 25 4.48 20.57 -3.21
N ARG A 26 5.00 21.71 -3.66
CA ARG A 26 5.79 22.63 -2.85
C ARG A 26 4.83 23.54 -2.07
N GLU A 27 3.82 22.96 -1.41
CA GLU A 27 2.86 23.76 -0.66
C GLU A 27 3.60 24.63 0.38
N PRO A 28 3.32 25.95 0.42
CA PRO A 28 3.80 26.80 1.50
C PRO A 28 3.38 26.19 2.84
N GLY A 29 4.31 25.98 3.77
CA GLY A 29 4.02 25.35 5.05
C GLY A 29 4.44 23.88 5.17
N ARG A 30 4.87 23.22 4.08
CA ARG A 30 5.23 21.79 4.11
C ARG A 30 6.37 21.48 5.07
N ALA A 31 7.37 22.36 5.17
CA ALA A 31 8.48 22.17 6.09
C ALA A 31 8.02 22.23 7.55
N GLU A 32 7.15 23.19 7.88
CA GLU A 32 6.56 23.37 9.20
C GLU A 32 5.69 22.16 9.59
N LEU A 33 4.88 21.66 8.65
CA LEU A 33 4.08 20.44 8.85
C LEU A 33 4.96 19.21 9.08
N VAL A 34 6.08 19.07 8.35
CA VAL A 34 7.04 17.99 8.57
C VAL A 34 7.72 18.10 9.94
N GLU A 35 8.05 19.29 10.41
CA GLU A 35 8.60 19.49 11.76
C GLU A 35 7.57 19.17 12.85
N GLU A 36 6.31 19.56 12.68
CA GLU A 36 5.21 19.18 13.58
C GLU A 36 5.03 17.66 13.62
N ALA A 37 5.02 17.03 12.45
CA ALA A 37 5.00 15.59 12.27
C ALA A 37 6.16 14.87 12.98
N ILE A 38 7.38 15.42 12.94
CA ILE A 38 8.54 14.89 13.67
C ILE A 38 8.29 14.93 15.17
N MET A 39 7.87 16.09 15.70
CA MET A 39 7.57 16.25 17.13
C MET A 39 6.46 15.31 17.60
N LEU A 40 5.41 15.13 16.79
CA LEU A 40 4.32 14.20 17.09
C LEU A 40 4.81 12.75 17.08
N ASN A 41 5.58 12.37 16.06
CA ASN A 41 6.14 11.03 15.99
C ASN A 41 7.02 10.75 17.22
N GLU A 42 7.82 11.68 17.72
CA GLU A 42 8.63 11.49 18.94
C GLU A 42 7.80 11.17 20.19
N ARG A 43 6.56 11.67 20.26
CA ARG A 43 5.64 11.45 21.40
C ARG A 43 4.95 10.09 21.38
N VAL A 44 4.94 9.38 20.25
CA VAL A 44 4.31 8.05 20.13
C VAL A 44 5.02 7.06 21.06
N LYS A 45 4.33 6.68 22.15
CA LYS A 45 4.83 5.79 23.21
C LYS A 45 4.55 4.33 22.84
N ARG A 46 5.43 3.77 22.00
CA ARG A 46 5.76 2.33 21.92
C ARG A 46 4.93 1.38 21.06
N GLU A 47 3.93 1.79 20.29
CA GLU A 47 3.47 0.88 19.23
C GLU A 47 4.53 0.82 18.11
N LYS A 48 5.33 -0.25 18.13
CA LYS A 48 6.47 -0.42 17.23
C LYS A 48 6.04 -0.42 15.76
N LEU A 49 4.84 -0.91 15.46
CA LEU A 49 4.32 -1.02 14.09
C LEU A 49 3.93 0.34 13.52
N GLU A 50 3.21 1.17 14.28
CA GLU A 50 2.89 2.55 13.88
C GLU A 50 4.16 3.37 13.68
N LYS A 51 5.14 3.20 14.58
CA LYS A 51 6.45 3.87 14.47
C LYS A 51 7.15 3.55 13.14
N ILE A 52 7.01 2.34 12.60
CA ILE A 52 7.59 1.95 11.31
C ILE A 52 6.94 2.75 10.18
N TYR A 53 5.61 2.82 10.14
CA TYR A 53 4.88 3.63 9.16
C TYR A 53 5.23 5.12 9.26
N ASN A 54 5.32 5.65 10.48
CA ASN A 54 5.70 7.04 10.70
C ASN A 54 7.13 7.32 10.25
N ASN A 55 8.08 6.40 10.51
CA ASN A 55 9.44 6.53 10.03
C ASN A 55 9.52 6.53 8.49
N PHE A 56 8.79 5.63 7.82
CA PHE A 56 8.67 5.64 6.36
C PHE A 56 8.16 6.97 5.83
N THR A 57 7.06 7.44 6.41
CA THR A 57 6.37 8.64 5.96
C THR A 57 7.24 9.89 6.13
N LEU A 58 7.93 10.01 7.26
CA LEU A 58 8.91 11.07 7.52
C LEU A 58 10.12 10.97 6.59
N ALA A 59 10.63 9.77 6.32
CA ALA A 59 11.74 9.58 5.39
C ALA A 59 11.39 10.09 3.98
N VAL A 60 10.21 9.74 3.46
CA VAL A 60 9.72 10.24 2.17
C VAL A 60 9.57 11.76 2.19
N ALA A 61 8.89 12.30 3.20
CA ALA A 61 8.62 13.74 3.28
C ALA A 61 9.90 14.58 3.39
N LEU A 62 10.85 14.18 4.25
CA LEU A 62 12.12 14.86 4.43
C LEU A 62 12.99 14.81 3.17
N ARG A 63 13.05 13.64 2.50
CA ARG A 63 13.78 13.52 1.23
C ARG A 63 13.13 14.36 0.13
N GLY A 64 11.81 14.42 0.07
CA GLY A 64 11.07 15.31 -0.83
C GLY A 64 11.36 16.80 -0.61
N LEU A 65 11.68 17.19 0.62
CA LEU A 65 12.14 18.55 0.98
C LEU A 65 13.64 18.79 0.72
N GLY A 66 14.40 17.76 0.34
CA GLY A 66 15.85 17.83 0.15
C GLY A 66 16.67 17.67 1.44
N ASP A 67 16.06 17.40 2.59
CA ASP A 67 16.77 17.10 3.84
C ASP A 67 17.16 15.62 3.90
N LEU A 68 18.16 15.26 3.08
CA LEU A 68 18.66 13.89 2.94
C LEU A 68 19.20 13.34 4.27
N LYS A 69 19.90 14.17 5.04
CA LYS A 69 20.55 13.75 6.29
C LYS A 69 19.51 13.30 7.32
N ARG A 70 18.40 14.03 7.47
CA ARG A 70 17.33 13.60 8.38
C ARG A 70 16.53 12.45 7.81
N ALA A 71 16.30 12.40 6.50
CA ALA A 71 15.63 11.27 5.86
C ALA A 71 16.37 9.94 6.12
N GLU A 72 17.71 9.94 5.96
CA GLU A 72 18.59 8.79 6.21
C GLU A 72 18.42 8.24 7.63
N LYS A 73 18.33 9.10 8.65
CA LYS A 73 18.08 8.67 10.05
C LYS A 73 16.81 7.83 10.20
N TYR A 74 15.76 8.10 9.42
CA TYR A 74 14.53 7.32 9.46
C TYR A 74 14.63 6.03 8.63
N VAL A 75 15.34 6.07 7.50
CA VAL A 75 15.68 4.88 6.70
C VAL A 75 16.54 3.90 7.51
N GLU A 76 17.49 4.38 8.30
CA GLU A 76 18.30 3.55 9.21
C GLU A 76 17.42 2.80 10.22
N LYS A 77 16.44 3.46 10.83
CA LYS A 77 15.47 2.83 11.73
C LYS A 77 14.66 1.73 11.04
N LEU A 78 14.26 1.94 9.78
CA LEU A 78 13.58 0.89 9.01
C LEU A 78 14.52 -0.29 8.74
N ASN A 79 15.80 -0.03 8.42
CA ASN A 79 16.80 -1.09 8.22
C ASN A 79 17.04 -1.93 9.48
N GLU A 80 16.89 -1.37 10.69
CA GLU A 80 16.92 -2.15 11.94
C GLU A 80 15.81 -3.21 12.00
N GLY A 81 14.64 -2.89 11.44
CA GLY A 81 13.51 -3.83 11.32
C GLY A 81 13.84 -5.05 10.45
N LEU A 82 14.71 -4.90 9.44
CA LEU A 82 15.14 -6.02 8.60
C LEU A 82 15.89 -7.12 9.37
N LYS A 83 16.45 -6.79 10.55
CA LYS A 83 17.15 -7.74 11.43
C LYS A 83 16.18 -8.59 12.27
N LYS A 84 14.88 -8.24 12.29
CA LYS A 84 13.85 -8.93 13.08
C LYS A 84 13.29 -10.16 12.36
N ARG A 85 12.53 -10.99 13.08
CA ARG A 85 11.90 -12.22 12.57
C ARG A 85 10.37 -12.25 12.76
N ASN A 86 9.78 -11.11 13.02
CA ASN A 86 8.35 -10.92 13.30
C ASN A 86 7.77 -9.88 12.35
N GLU A 87 6.57 -9.40 12.64
CA GLU A 87 5.85 -8.38 11.88
C GLU A 87 6.66 -7.09 11.64
N GLU A 88 7.57 -6.71 12.56
CA GLU A 88 8.47 -5.56 12.36
C GLU A 88 9.33 -5.73 11.08
N PHE A 89 9.72 -6.97 10.75
CA PHE A 89 10.42 -7.26 9.50
C PHE A 89 9.52 -7.03 8.29
N HIS A 90 8.29 -7.55 8.30
CA HIS A 90 7.37 -7.42 7.15
C HIS A 90 7.07 -5.96 6.84
N LEU A 91 6.70 -5.18 7.86
CA LEU A 91 6.38 -3.78 7.69
C LEU A 91 7.59 -2.96 7.25
N SER A 92 8.76 -3.22 7.81
CA SER A 92 9.98 -2.48 7.45
C SER A 92 10.44 -2.82 6.03
N ALA A 93 10.38 -4.08 5.63
CA ALA A 93 10.73 -4.51 4.28
C ALA A 93 9.80 -3.89 3.23
N TYR A 94 8.49 -3.97 3.46
CA TYR A 94 7.49 -3.35 2.59
C TYR A 94 7.69 -1.83 2.48
N SER A 95 7.88 -1.16 3.63
CA SER A 95 8.11 0.29 3.70
C SER A 95 9.37 0.73 2.97
N LEU A 96 10.47 -0.03 3.10
CA LEU A 96 11.72 0.26 2.39
C LEU A 96 11.57 0.06 0.88
N VAL A 97 10.87 -1.01 0.45
CA VAL A 97 10.57 -1.21 -0.98
C VAL A 97 9.80 -0.02 -1.53
N MET A 98 8.75 0.42 -0.84
CA MET A 98 7.99 1.62 -1.23
C MET A 98 8.88 2.86 -1.31
N TYR A 99 9.66 3.14 -0.26
CA TYR A 99 10.55 4.31 -0.20
C TYR A 99 11.50 4.36 -1.40
N HIS A 100 12.25 3.28 -1.63
CA HIS A 100 13.21 3.23 -2.74
C HIS A 100 12.52 3.24 -4.11
N SER A 101 11.31 2.69 -4.21
CA SER A 101 10.52 2.73 -5.45
C SER A 101 10.05 4.14 -5.80
N ILE A 102 9.61 4.93 -4.81
CA ILE A 102 9.19 6.34 -4.99
C ILE A 102 10.34 7.17 -5.57
N PHE A 103 11.58 6.92 -5.13
CA PHE A 103 12.78 7.61 -5.63
C PHE A 103 13.47 6.89 -6.80
N ASN A 104 12.82 5.87 -7.38
CA ASN A 104 13.31 5.09 -8.52
C ASN A 104 14.71 4.45 -8.33
N GLU A 105 15.05 4.08 -7.09
CA GLU A 105 16.33 3.46 -6.71
C GLU A 105 16.28 1.94 -6.89
N THR A 106 16.24 1.49 -8.15
CA THR A 106 15.85 0.11 -8.44
C THR A 106 16.85 -0.96 -7.99
N ASP A 107 18.11 -0.61 -7.77
CA ASP A 107 19.11 -1.54 -7.25
C ASP A 107 18.82 -1.89 -5.77
N GLU A 108 18.37 -0.91 -4.98
CA GLU A 108 17.93 -1.14 -3.60
C GLU A 108 16.60 -1.89 -3.54
N VAL A 109 15.67 -1.58 -4.45
CA VAL A 109 14.43 -2.35 -4.59
C VAL A 109 14.74 -3.81 -4.89
N ASP A 110 15.63 -4.09 -5.84
CA ASP A 110 16.04 -5.47 -6.18
C ASP A 110 16.70 -6.18 -4.99
N ARG A 111 17.56 -5.48 -4.24
CA ARG A 111 18.17 -6.02 -3.02
C ARG A 111 17.12 -6.41 -1.99
N LEU A 112 16.13 -5.54 -1.75
CA LEU A 112 15.06 -5.78 -0.77
C LEU A 112 14.13 -6.91 -1.19
N ILE A 113 13.70 -6.94 -2.45
CA ILE A 113 12.90 -8.03 -3.01
C ILE A 113 13.64 -9.37 -2.85
N ASN A 114 14.95 -9.40 -3.09
CA ASN A 114 15.76 -10.60 -2.86
C ASN A 114 15.83 -11.00 -1.37
N ILE A 115 15.89 -10.04 -0.45
CA ILE A 115 15.85 -10.32 1.00
C ILE A 115 14.51 -10.94 1.38
N ILE A 116 13.40 -10.40 0.89
CA ILE A 116 12.04 -10.92 1.13
C ILE A 116 11.92 -12.33 0.57
N ASN A 117 12.31 -12.54 -0.70
CA ASN A 117 12.21 -13.84 -1.38
C ASN A 117 13.05 -14.95 -0.72
N LYS A 118 14.19 -14.59 -0.11
CA LYS A 118 15.03 -15.55 0.63
C LYS A 118 14.38 -16.08 1.91
N ARG A 119 13.38 -15.38 2.47
CA ARG A 119 12.58 -15.88 3.58
C ARG A 119 11.49 -16.83 3.07
N LYS A 120 11.92 -17.98 2.57
CA LYS A 120 11.02 -19.06 2.12
C LYS A 120 10.21 -19.58 3.31
N GLY A 121 8.93 -19.87 3.12
CA GLY A 121 8.27 -20.92 3.90
C GLY A 121 6.82 -20.72 4.35
N GLU A 122 6.19 -19.55 4.19
CA GLU A 122 4.84 -19.31 4.73
C GLU A 122 4.02 -18.40 3.80
N ASP A 123 2.68 -18.50 3.87
CA ASP A 123 1.71 -17.65 3.15
C ASP A 123 2.01 -16.16 3.31
N ILE A 124 2.48 -15.76 4.49
CA ILE A 124 2.86 -14.38 4.80
C ILE A 124 4.03 -13.90 3.92
N SER A 125 4.98 -14.78 3.58
CA SER A 125 6.08 -14.43 2.68
C SER A 125 5.60 -14.22 1.24
N ILE A 126 4.60 -14.99 0.78
CA ILE A 126 4.01 -14.83 -0.56
C ILE A 126 3.26 -13.50 -0.64
N MET A 127 2.45 -13.19 0.37
CA MET A 127 1.75 -11.91 0.49
C MET A 127 2.73 -10.74 0.45
N LEU A 128 3.73 -10.75 1.35
CA LEU A 128 4.68 -9.65 1.46
C LEU A 128 5.44 -9.43 0.15
N LEU A 129 5.88 -10.51 -0.50
CA LEU A 129 6.59 -10.42 -1.78
C LEU A 129 5.71 -9.83 -2.87
N SER A 130 4.47 -10.33 -3.00
CA SER A 130 3.54 -9.86 -4.03
C SER A 130 3.15 -8.40 -3.82
N LEU A 131 2.83 -8.01 -2.59
CA LEU A 131 2.50 -6.62 -2.26
C LEU A 131 3.69 -5.69 -2.50
N SER A 132 4.89 -6.06 -2.04
CA SER A 132 6.10 -5.26 -2.23
C SER A 132 6.42 -5.07 -3.73
N ALA A 133 6.33 -6.15 -4.51
CA ALA A 133 6.55 -6.11 -5.94
C ALA A 133 5.48 -5.27 -6.67
N SER A 134 4.21 -5.35 -6.26
CA SER A 134 3.15 -4.54 -6.86
C SER A 134 3.34 -3.04 -6.63
N MET A 135 3.83 -2.63 -5.45
CA MET A 135 4.18 -1.24 -5.16
C MET A 135 5.41 -0.78 -5.95
N ALA A 136 6.42 -1.66 -6.07
CA ALA A 136 7.57 -1.37 -6.91
C ALA A 136 7.16 -1.14 -8.38
N TYR A 137 6.25 -1.97 -8.91
CA TYR A 137 5.68 -1.76 -10.24
C TYR A 137 4.92 -0.43 -10.32
N LEU A 138 4.06 -0.10 -9.35
CA LEU A 138 3.27 1.13 -9.35
C LEU A 138 4.15 2.38 -9.56
N TYR A 139 5.23 2.50 -8.80
CA TYR A 139 6.10 3.69 -8.84
C TYR A 139 7.16 3.67 -9.93
N THR A 140 7.71 2.51 -10.27
CA THR A 140 8.83 2.42 -11.22
C THR A 140 8.40 2.06 -12.65
N LYS A 141 7.18 1.52 -12.80
CA LYS A 141 6.62 0.99 -14.06
C LYS A 141 7.49 -0.10 -14.73
N LYS A 142 8.38 -0.76 -13.98
CA LYS A 142 9.22 -1.85 -14.50
C LYS A 142 8.47 -3.18 -14.47
N GLU A 143 8.33 -3.80 -15.64
CA GLU A 143 7.60 -5.07 -15.84
C GLU A 143 8.07 -6.21 -14.94
N LYS A 144 9.38 -6.31 -14.69
CA LYS A 144 9.93 -7.36 -13.82
C LYS A 144 9.25 -7.43 -12.45
N TYR A 145 8.79 -6.30 -11.91
CA TYR A 145 8.11 -6.27 -10.61
C TYR A 145 6.64 -6.69 -10.72
N LEU A 146 5.99 -6.39 -11.85
CA LEU A 146 4.66 -6.93 -12.14
C LEU A 146 4.71 -8.46 -12.25
N ASP A 147 5.71 -8.99 -12.96
CA ASP A 147 5.90 -10.44 -13.12
C ASP A 147 6.06 -11.14 -11.76
N ILE A 148 6.89 -10.58 -10.86
CA ILE A 148 7.07 -11.10 -9.50
C ILE A 148 5.76 -11.04 -8.69
N ALA A 149 5.01 -9.94 -8.82
CA ALA A 149 3.74 -9.77 -8.11
C ALA A 149 2.71 -10.82 -8.56
N LEU A 150 2.60 -11.05 -9.87
CA LEU A 150 1.73 -12.05 -10.49
C LEU A 150 2.16 -13.48 -10.15
N GLU A 151 3.46 -13.76 -10.10
CA GLU A 151 3.97 -15.06 -9.65
C GLU A 151 3.50 -15.37 -8.21
N GLY A 152 3.54 -14.37 -7.32
CA GLY A 152 2.99 -14.48 -5.97
C GLY A 152 1.49 -14.76 -5.95
N PHE A 153 0.71 -14.04 -6.77
CA PHE A 153 -0.74 -14.25 -6.91
C PHE A 153 -1.09 -15.66 -7.41
N HIS A 154 -0.38 -16.18 -8.41
CA HIS A 154 -0.64 -17.51 -8.95
C HIS A 154 -0.22 -18.64 -8.00
N LYS A 155 0.76 -18.39 -7.12
CA LYS A 155 1.17 -19.34 -6.06
C LYS A 155 0.22 -19.36 -4.87
N ALA A 156 -0.43 -18.22 -4.59
CA ALA A 156 -1.39 -18.10 -3.50
C ALA A 156 -2.62 -18.98 -3.72
N LYS A 157 -3.28 -19.37 -2.63
CA LYS A 157 -4.50 -20.18 -2.63
C LYS A 157 -5.51 -19.57 -1.67
N ASN A 158 -6.79 -19.94 -1.82
CA ASN A 158 -7.85 -19.60 -0.88
C ASN A 158 -7.99 -18.08 -0.64
N ASP A 159 -8.21 -17.69 0.62
CA ASP A 159 -8.30 -16.31 1.10
C ASP A 159 -7.10 -15.45 0.72
N LEU A 160 -5.88 -16.00 0.84
CA LEU A 160 -4.65 -15.30 0.44
C LEU A 160 -4.67 -14.88 -1.03
N LYS A 161 -5.19 -15.74 -1.92
CA LYS A 161 -5.29 -15.44 -3.36
C LYS A 161 -6.26 -14.28 -3.61
N VAL A 162 -7.40 -14.29 -2.93
CA VAL A 162 -8.40 -13.22 -3.02
C VAL A 162 -7.82 -11.89 -2.53
N GLU A 163 -7.13 -11.90 -1.38
CA GLU A 163 -6.52 -10.70 -0.82
C GLU A 163 -5.43 -10.11 -1.72
N ILE A 164 -4.52 -10.93 -2.24
CA ILE A 164 -3.50 -10.47 -3.19
C ILE A 164 -4.18 -9.95 -4.47
N GLY A 165 -5.17 -10.67 -5.01
CA GLY A 165 -5.88 -10.27 -6.22
C GLY A 165 -6.54 -8.90 -6.10
N ILE A 166 -7.25 -8.65 -4.99
CA ILE A 166 -7.87 -7.34 -4.72
C ILE A 166 -6.83 -6.23 -4.64
N ASN A 167 -5.68 -6.47 -4.02
CA ASN A 167 -4.59 -5.48 -3.98
C ASN A 167 -4.06 -5.18 -5.38
N LEU A 168 -3.79 -6.21 -6.18
CA LEU A 168 -3.30 -6.06 -7.55
C LEU A 168 -4.28 -5.30 -8.44
N MET A 169 -5.60 -5.54 -8.31
CA MET A 169 -6.62 -4.79 -9.03
C MET A 169 -6.53 -3.27 -8.81
N ASN A 170 -6.13 -2.84 -7.61
CA ASN A 170 -6.02 -1.41 -7.28
C ASN A 170 -4.74 -0.75 -7.82
N LEU A 171 -3.71 -1.53 -8.16
CA LEU A 171 -2.36 -1.02 -8.43
C LEU A 171 -1.92 -1.22 -9.89
N ILE A 172 -2.53 -2.17 -10.60
CA ILE A 172 -2.18 -2.50 -11.98
C ILE A 172 -3.00 -1.64 -12.95
N ASP A 173 -2.31 -0.95 -13.85
CA ASP A 173 -2.86 -0.09 -14.90
C ASP A 173 -3.07 -0.82 -16.24
N LYS A 174 -2.93 -2.15 -16.26
CA LYS A 174 -3.12 -3.01 -17.43
C LYS A 174 -4.48 -3.71 -17.39
N PRO A 175 -5.48 -3.27 -18.18
CA PRO A 175 -6.83 -3.81 -18.09
C PRO A 175 -6.88 -5.33 -18.31
N SER A 176 -6.15 -5.87 -19.30
CA SER A 176 -6.14 -7.32 -19.58
C SER A 176 -5.68 -8.15 -18.38
N VAL A 177 -4.63 -7.70 -17.69
CA VAL A 177 -4.11 -8.35 -16.48
C VAL A 177 -5.13 -8.26 -15.34
N VAL A 178 -5.71 -7.08 -15.12
CA VAL A 178 -6.73 -6.87 -14.08
C VAL A 178 -7.95 -7.78 -14.31
N PHE A 179 -8.42 -7.91 -15.56
CA PHE A 179 -9.55 -8.79 -15.87
C PHE A 179 -9.23 -10.26 -15.66
N ASN A 180 -8.01 -10.71 -15.96
CA ASN A 180 -7.59 -12.08 -15.65
C ASN A 180 -7.62 -12.33 -14.13
N ILE A 181 -7.11 -11.39 -13.33
CA ILE A 181 -7.17 -11.46 -11.86
C ILE A 181 -8.62 -11.54 -11.37
N ILE A 182 -9.49 -10.66 -11.86
CA ILE A 182 -10.93 -10.65 -11.52
C ILE A 182 -11.57 -12.02 -11.80
N ASN A 183 -11.31 -12.61 -12.97
CA ASN A 183 -11.84 -13.91 -13.34
C ASN A 183 -11.34 -15.02 -12.41
N GLU A 184 -10.04 -15.01 -12.06
CA GLU A 184 -9.48 -16.00 -11.14
C GLU A 184 -10.05 -15.89 -9.72
N ILE A 185 -10.19 -14.68 -9.16
CA ILE A 185 -10.71 -14.54 -7.78
C ILE A 185 -12.23 -14.73 -7.70
N THR A 186 -12.98 -14.47 -8.78
CA THR A 186 -14.42 -14.78 -8.81
C THR A 186 -14.71 -16.26 -8.95
N ALA A 187 -13.79 -17.05 -9.51
CA ALA A 187 -13.86 -18.51 -9.47
C ALA A 187 -13.71 -19.06 -8.03
N GLU A 188 -13.03 -18.33 -7.14
CA GLU A 188 -12.85 -18.66 -5.71
C GLU A 188 -14.05 -18.24 -4.85
N ASN A 189 -15.27 -18.51 -5.32
CA ASN A 189 -16.54 -17.96 -4.84
C ASN A 189 -16.74 -18.05 -3.30
N GLN A 190 -16.31 -19.14 -2.67
CA GLN A 190 -16.43 -19.33 -1.22
C GLN A 190 -15.58 -18.36 -0.39
N PHE A 191 -14.40 -17.97 -0.90
CA PHE A 191 -13.51 -17.06 -0.20
C PHE A 191 -13.83 -15.60 -0.52
N LEU A 192 -14.25 -15.33 -1.77
CA LEU A 192 -14.64 -13.99 -2.20
C LEU A 192 -15.72 -13.38 -1.32
N TYR A 193 -16.66 -14.19 -0.82
CA TYR A 193 -17.74 -13.72 0.05
C TYR A 193 -17.23 -12.98 1.29
N TYR A 194 -16.11 -13.40 1.88
CA TYR A 194 -15.51 -12.74 3.05
C TYR A 194 -14.84 -11.41 2.73
N TYR A 195 -14.55 -11.14 1.46
CA TYR A 195 -13.84 -9.95 0.98
C TYR A 195 -14.68 -9.13 0.00
N ILE A 196 -16.00 -9.35 -0.03
CA ILE A 196 -16.89 -8.83 -1.06
C ILE A 196 -16.91 -7.29 -1.08
N ASP A 197 -16.91 -6.66 0.09
CA ASP A 197 -16.84 -5.21 0.27
C ASP A 197 -15.56 -4.60 -0.36
N LYS A 198 -14.40 -5.21 -0.08
CA LYS A 198 -13.10 -4.78 -0.61
C LYS A 198 -13.00 -5.03 -2.11
N PHE A 199 -13.52 -6.17 -2.58
CA PHE A 199 -13.56 -6.51 -3.99
C PHE A 199 -14.44 -5.53 -4.77
N ILE A 200 -15.64 -5.21 -4.27
CA ILE A 200 -16.56 -4.26 -4.91
C ILE A 200 -15.96 -2.85 -4.92
N SER A 201 -15.30 -2.43 -3.84
CA SER A 201 -14.56 -1.17 -3.79
C SER A 201 -13.45 -1.11 -4.84
N ALA A 202 -12.71 -2.22 -5.02
CA ALA A 202 -11.69 -2.33 -6.05
C ALA A 202 -12.29 -2.29 -7.46
N LEU A 203 -13.42 -2.97 -7.71
CA LEU A 203 -14.14 -2.88 -8.98
C LEU A 203 -14.56 -1.44 -9.31
N GLY A 204 -15.02 -0.67 -8.32
CA GLY A 204 -15.34 0.75 -8.49
C GLY A 204 -14.15 1.56 -9.00
N ARG A 205 -12.98 1.37 -8.39
CA ARG A 205 -11.72 2.01 -8.82
C ARG A 205 -11.27 1.55 -10.20
N VAL A 206 -11.32 0.25 -10.49
CA VAL A 206 -10.97 -0.29 -11.81
C VAL A 206 -11.90 0.28 -12.88
N TYR A 207 -13.21 0.34 -12.62
CA TYR A 207 -14.17 0.94 -13.55
C TYR A 207 -13.90 2.42 -13.76
N ALA A 208 -13.61 3.18 -12.70
CA ALA A 208 -13.29 4.59 -12.84
C ALA A 208 -12.08 4.84 -13.75
N ASN A 209 -11.06 3.98 -13.68
CA ASN A 209 -9.85 4.09 -14.49
C ASN A 209 -10.02 3.58 -15.92
N THR A 210 -10.75 2.47 -16.11
CA THR A 210 -10.84 1.79 -17.42
C THR A 210 -12.08 2.13 -18.23
N LYS A 211 -13.15 2.58 -17.55
CA LYS A 211 -14.52 2.73 -18.09
C LYS A 211 -15.05 1.47 -18.77
N ASP A 212 -14.58 0.29 -18.35
CA ASP A 212 -14.95 -0.97 -18.99
C ASP A 212 -16.32 -1.49 -18.52
N ASN A 213 -17.28 -1.55 -19.44
CA ASN A 213 -18.67 -1.92 -19.14
C ASN A 213 -18.83 -3.36 -18.62
N ARG A 214 -17.86 -4.24 -18.82
CA ARG A 214 -17.89 -5.59 -18.24
C ARG A 214 -18.00 -5.55 -16.72
N ILE A 215 -17.43 -4.53 -16.08
CA ILE A 215 -17.52 -4.33 -14.63
C ILE A 215 -18.95 -3.95 -14.22
N LEU A 216 -19.62 -3.10 -15.00
CA LEU A 216 -21.04 -2.77 -14.76
C LEU A 216 -21.93 -4.00 -14.92
N ASP A 217 -21.65 -4.85 -15.91
CA ASP A 217 -22.39 -6.09 -16.10
C ASP A 217 -22.20 -7.05 -14.92
N MET A 218 -21.00 -7.13 -14.34
CA MET A 218 -20.78 -7.87 -13.09
C MET A 218 -21.62 -7.32 -11.94
N MET A 219 -21.69 -5.99 -11.78
CA MET A 219 -22.46 -5.34 -10.71
C MET A 219 -23.97 -5.58 -10.79
N ARG A 220 -24.50 -6.05 -11.94
CA ARG A 220 -25.90 -6.46 -12.09
C ARG A 220 -26.21 -7.79 -11.40
N ASN A 221 -25.20 -8.57 -11.01
CA ASN A 221 -25.39 -9.77 -10.22
C ASN A 221 -26.01 -9.42 -8.86
N ARG A 222 -27.05 -10.15 -8.44
CA ARG A 222 -27.78 -9.93 -7.18
C ARG A 222 -26.89 -9.92 -5.94
N VAL A 223 -25.80 -10.69 -5.94
CA VAL A 223 -24.85 -10.75 -4.83
C VAL A 223 -24.07 -9.43 -4.72
N PHE A 224 -23.72 -8.80 -5.84
CA PHE A 224 -22.93 -7.57 -5.90
C PHE A 224 -23.78 -6.30 -5.85
N SER A 225 -25.02 -6.34 -6.31
CA SER A 225 -25.93 -5.19 -6.30
C SER A 225 -26.21 -4.65 -4.90
N ASN A 226 -26.09 -5.48 -3.86
CA ASN A 226 -26.24 -5.06 -2.47
C ASN A 226 -25.12 -4.09 -2.00
N PHE A 227 -24.01 -4.04 -2.73
CA PHE A 227 -22.84 -3.21 -2.44
C PHE A 227 -22.67 -2.07 -3.46
N ILE A 228 -23.75 -1.70 -4.18
CA ILE A 228 -23.68 -0.68 -5.23
C ILE A 228 -23.23 0.68 -4.71
N LEU A 229 -23.53 1.00 -3.45
CA LEU A 229 -23.06 2.24 -2.83
C LEU A 229 -21.53 2.25 -2.68
N ASP A 230 -20.93 1.16 -2.19
CA ASP A 230 -19.47 1.04 -2.06
C ASP A 230 -18.78 1.12 -3.42
N PHE A 231 -19.36 0.47 -4.43
CA PHE A 231 -18.92 0.59 -5.82
C PHE A 231 -18.91 2.04 -6.29
N LEU A 232 -20.04 2.75 -6.14
CA LEU A 232 -20.20 4.13 -6.60
C LEU A 232 -19.28 5.10 -5.84
N LEU A 233 -19.13 4.97 -4.52
CA LEU A 233 -18.25 5.82 -3.73
C LEU A 233 -16.78 5.71 -4.18
N ASN A 234 -16.35 4.49 -4.52
CA ASN A 234 -14.99 4.23 -4.95
C ASN A 234 -14.73 4.56 -6.43
N MET A 235 -15.77 4.85 -7.22
CA MET A 235 -15.60 5.44 -8.55
C MET A 235 -15.14 6.90 -8.51
N VAL A 236 -15.43 7.62 -7.43
CA VAL A 236 -15.18 9.06 -7.31
C VAL A 236 -13.78 9.36 -6.74
N TRP A 237 -13.22 8.43 -5.96
CA TRP A 237 -11.94 8.60 -5.25
C TRP A 237 -10.69 8.49 -6.14
N THR A 238 -10.80 8.05 -7.39
CA THR A 238 -9.68 7.94 -8.34
C THR A 238 -9.30 9.28 -9.00
N LEU A 239 -10.02 10.36 -8.68
CA LEU A 239 -9.76 11.72 -9.21
C LEU A 239 -8.78 12.56 -8.35
N ILE A 240 -8.20 12.01 -7.27
CA ILE A 240 -7.35 12.77 -6.32
C ILE A 240 -6.02 12.05 -6.00
N ILE A 241 -5.32 11.51 -7.01
CA ILE A 241 -3.88 11.15 -6.89
C ILE A 241 -3.14 11.73 -8.09
#